data_AF-A0A353C353-F1
#
_entry.id   AF-A0A353C353-F1
#
_cell.length_a   1.000
_cell.length_b   1.000
_cell.length_c   1.000
_cell.angle_alpha   90.00
_cell.angle_beta   90.00
_cell.angle_gamma   90.00
#
_symmetry.space_group_name_H-M   'P 1'
#
loop_
_entity.id
_entity.type
_entity.pdbx_description
1 polymer ?
#
loop_
_entity_poly.entity_id
_entity_poly.type
_entity_poly.pdbx_seq_one_letter_code
_entity_poly.pdbx_strand_id
1 'polypeptide(L)'
;MKKILSAFIVLVVLTPLGLLAPGSAWGEWGLDEIKEKVGFIPQGMKHFSEVIKNILPDYGIPGFDKNFYQSALGYILSAVVGIAVIALIFWLIAKLIPETKEKAA
;
A
#
# COMPACT_ATOMS: atom_id res chain seq x y z
N MET A 1 -25.83 -5.73 -3.27
CA MET A 1 -25.10 -4.53 -2.81
C MET A 1 -24.79 -4.57 -1.31
N LYS A 2 -25.76 -4.64 -0.39
CA LYS A 2 -25.50 -4.61 1.08
C LYS A 2 -24.52 -5.70 1.57
N LYS A 3 -24.65 -6.95 1.10
CA LYS A 3 -23.75 -8.06 1.48
C LYS A 3 -22.30 -7.83 1.04
N ILE A 4 -22.09 -7.27 -0.15
CA ILE A 4 -20.76 -6.95 -0.69
C ILE A 4 -20.13 -5.83 0.14
N LEU A 5 -20.90 -4.79 0.46
CA LEU A 5 -20.43 -3.71 1.32
C LEU A 5 -20.03 -4.23 2.71
N SER A 6 -20.84 -5.10 3.32
CA SER A 6 -20.49 -5.74 4.58
C SER A 6 -19.19 -6.54 4.50
N ALA A 7 -18.97 -7.30 3.42
CA ALA A 7 -17.72 -8.04 3.22
C ALA A 7 -16.50 -7.11 3.13
N PHE A 8 -16.61 -5.99 2.40
CA PHE A 8 -15.52 -5.01 2.32
C PHE A 8 -15.21 -4.35 3.67
N ILE A 9 -16.25 -4.02 4.45
CA ILE A 9 -16.05 -3.46 5.80
C ILE A 9 -15.28 -4.45 6.67
N VAL A 10 -15.67 -5.73 6.65
CA VAL A 10 -14.97 -6.78 7.40
C VAL A 10 -13.51 -6.87 6.96
N LEU A 11 -13.23 -6.87 5.66
CA LEU A 11 -11.86 -6.91 5.15
C LEU A 11 -11.04 -5.70 5.64
N VAL A 12 -11.56 -4.49 5.54
CA VAL A 12 -10.86 -3.26 5.98
C VAL A 12 -10.52 -3.31 7.47
N VAL A 13 -11.44 -3.81 8.30
CA VAL A 13 -11.22 -3.96 9.75
C VAL A 13 -10.16 -5.01 10.06
N LEU A 14 -10.08 -6.07 9.25
CA LEU A 14 -9.09 -7.14 9.43
C LEU A 14 -7.72 -6.79 8.85
N THR A 15 -7.63 -5.89 7.86
CA THR A 15 -6.36 -5.46 7.24
C THR A 15 -5.25 -5.09 8.24
N PRO A 16 -5.48 -4.24 9.27
CA PRO A 16 -4.41 -3.86 10.19
C PRO A 16 -3.93 -4.98 11.12
N LEU A 17 -4.62 -6.14 11.18
CA LEU A 17 -4.13 -7.29 11.96
C LEU A 17 -2.78 -7.80 11.46
N GLY A 18 -2.44 -7.55 10.20
CA GLY A 18 -1.12 -7.86 9.64
C GLY A 18 0.03 -7.17 10.37
N LEU A 19 -0.20 -6.04 11.05
CA LEU A 19 0.82 -5.34 11.84
C LEU A 19 1.30 -6.14 13.05
N LEU A 20 0.54 -7.15 13.48
CA LEU A 20 0.92 -8.05 14.57
C LEU A 20 1.76 -9.23 14.06
N ALA A 21 1.83 -9.45 12.75
CA ALA A 21 2.60 -10.54 12.18
C ALA A 21 4.10 -10.20 12.26
N PRO A 22 4.96 -11.18 12.62
CA PRO A 22 6.40 -10.98 12.62
C PRO A 22 6.97 -10.98 11.20
N GLY A 23 7.99 -10.16 10.97
CA GLY A 23 8.70 -10.08 9.70
C GLY A 23 8.00 -9.23 8.63
N SER A 24 8.62 -9.15 7.45
CA SER A 24 8.13 -8.35 6.32
C SER A 24 6.93 -9.01 5.64
N ALA A 25 6.05 -8.18 5.07
CA ALA A 25 4.93 -8.65 4.27
C ALA A 25 5.42 -9.44 3.05
N TRP A 26 4.60 -10.40 2.60
CA TRP A 26 4.92 -11.21 1.44
C TRP A 26 5.06 -10.32 0.21
N GLY A 27 6.21 -10.37 -0.45
CA GLY A 27 6.53 -9.56 -1.62
C GLY A 27 7.22 -8.22 -1.31
N GLU A 28 7.31 -7.83 -0.03
CA GLU A 28 7.93 -6.57 0.41
C GLU A 28 9.33 -6.79 1.04
N TRP A 29 9.99 -7.90 0.73
CA TRP A 29 11.32 -8.19 1.28
C TRP A 29 12.39 -7.23 0.76
N GLY A 30 13.24 -6.76 1.69
CA GLY A 30 14.43 -5.99 1.35
C GLY A 30 15.55 -6.84 0.72
N LEU A 31 16.58 -6.17 0.20
CA LEU A 31 17.75 -6.84 -0.40
C LEU A 31 18.44 -7.79 0.58
N ASP A 32 18.55 -7.38 1.85
CA ASP A 32 19.21 -8.16 2.89
C ASP A 32 18.41 -9.42 3.23
N GLU A 33 17.08 -9.31 3.32
CA GLU A 33 16.21 -10.46 3.54
C GLU A 33 16.24 -11.45 2.38
N ILE A 34 16.27 -10.96 1.14
CA ILE A 34 16.41 -11.81 -0.04
C ILE A 34 17.77 -12.51 -0.04
N LYS A 35 18.84 -11.80 0.30
CA LYS A 35 20.18 -12.38 0.42
C LYS A 35 20.23 -13.46 1.50
N GLU A 36 19.56 -13.26 2.63
CA GLU A 36 19.49 -14.26 3.71
C GLU A 36 18.70 -15.50 3.28
N LYS A 37 17.56 -15.32 2.60
CA LYS A 37 16.67 -16.42 2.19
C LYS A 37 17.20 -17.21 1.00
N VAL A 38 17.82 -16.54 0.03
CA VAL A 38 18.18 -17.11 -1.28
C VAL A 38 19.70 -17.26 -1.43
N GLY A 39 20.49 -16.61 -0.58
CA GLY A 39 21.96 -16.70 -0.57
C GLY A 39 22.67 -15.66 -1.45
N PHE A 40 21.94 -14.88 -2.25
CA PHE A 40 22.49 -13.82 -3.09
C PHE A 40 21.46 -12.71 -3.36
N ILE A 41 21.94 -11.55 -3.85
CA ILE A 41 21.08 -10.45 -4.29
C ILE A 41 20.92 -10.53 -5.82
N PRO A 42 19.69 -10.70 -6.34
CA PRO A 42 19.44 -10.64 -7.78
C PRO A 42 19.85 -9.29 -8.37
N GLN A 43 20.56 -9.29 -9.51
CA GLN A 43 21.11 -8.07 -10.11
C GLN A 43 20.04 -7.02 -10.42
N GLY A 44 18.88 -7.44 -10.94
CA GLY A 44 17.76 -6.54 -11.22
C GLY A 44 17.26 -5.85 -9.96
N MET A 45 17.12 -6.59 -8.86
CA MET A 45 16.66 -6.04 -7.59
C MET A 45 17.65 -5.00 -7.04
N LYS A 46 18.96 -5.28 -7.14
CA LYS A 46 20.00 -4.30 -6.78
C LYS A 46 19.86 -3.03 -7.61
N HIS A 47 19.77 -3.15 -8.94
CA HIS A 47 19.65 -2.00 -9.83
C HIS A 47 18.42 -1.14 -9.52
N PHE A 48 17.24 -1.74 -9.37
CA PHE A 48 16.02 -0.99 -9.09
C PHE A 48 16.00 -0.38 -7.69
N SER A 49 16.63 -1.01 -6.71
CA SER A 49 16.72 -0.46 -5.34
C SER A 49 17.53 0.85 -5.26
N GLU A 50 18.51 1.03 -6.16
CA GLU A 50 19.32 2.24 -6.23
C GLU A 50 18.59 3.38 -6.96
N VAL A 51 17.74 3.02 -7.93
CA VAL A 51 17.01 3.98 -8.80
C VAL A 51 15.68 4.41 -8.18
N ILE A 52 14.93 3.48 -7.60
CA ILE A 52 13.60 3.72 -7.05
C ILE A 52 13.73 3.91 -5.54
N LYS A 53 13.63 5.17 -5.10
CA LYS A 53 13.59 5.51 -3.67
C LYS A 53 12.15 5.61 -3.20
N ASN A 54 11.81 4.87 -2.15
CA ASN A 54 10.49 4.91 -1.54
C ASN A 54 10.29 6.25 -0.81
N ILE A 55 9.15 6.90 -1.06
CA ILE A 55 8.79 8.19 -0.42
C ILE A 55 8.52 7.99 1.08
N LEU A 56 7.89 6.87 1.43
CA LEU A 56 7.61 6.44 2.81
C LEU A 56 8.07 4.99 2.96
N PRO A 57 9.32 4.76 3.40
CA PRO A 57 9.81 3.42 3.73
C PRO A 57 8.88 2.75 4.75
N ASP A 58 8.54 1.50 4.50
CA ASP A 58 7.65 0.68 5.35
C ASP A 58 6.31 1.35 5.69
N TYR A 59 5.88 2.30 4.84
CA TYR A 59 4.69 3.14 5.04
C TYR A 59 4.71 3.96 6.35
N GLY A 60 5.88 4.10 6.98
CA GLY A 60 6.07 4.83 8.23
C GLY A 60 6.06 6.35 8.04
N ILE A 61 5.55 7.07 9.04
CA ILE A 61 5.60 8.54 9.07
C ILE A 61 6.79 8.96 9.95
N PRO A 62 7.69 9.83 9.47
CA PRO A 62 8.80 10.33 10.28
C PRO A 62 8.32 10.90 11.62
N GLY A 63 8.90 10.44 12.73
CA GLY A 63 8.54 10.85 14.09
C GLY A 63 7.41 10.04 14.74
N PHE A 64 6.84 9.05 14.04
CA PHE A 64 5.84 8.10 14.55
C PHE A 64 6.43 6.71 14.81
N ASP A 65 7.71 6.62 15.14
CA ASP A 65 8.49 5.38 15.23
C ASP A 65 8.90 4.98 16.65
N LYS A 66 8.45 5.72 17.69
CA LYS A 66 8.94 5.52 19.07
C LYS A 66 8.43 4.25 19.74
N ASN A 67 7.25 3.79 19.36
CA ASN A 67 6.66 2.56 19.89
C ASN A 67 5.68 1.97 18.87
N PHE A 68 5.21 0.75 19.17
CA PHE A 68 4.28 0.02 18.31
C PHE A 68 3.02 0.83 17.97
N TYR A 69 2.40 1.47 18.95
CA TYR A 69 1.15 2.23 18.73
C TYR A 69 1.35 3.44 17.82
N GLN A 70 2.46 4.16 17.97
CA GLN A 70 2.81 5.27 17.07
C GLN A 70 3.08 4.76 15.66
N SER A 71 3.82 3.66 15.54
CA SER A 71 4.18 3.07 14.23
C SER A 71 2.94 2.59 13.49
N ALA A 72 2.05 1.89 14.21
CA ALA A 72 0.76 1.44 13.69
C ALA A 72 -0.13 2.62 13.28
N LEU A 73 -0.16 3.70 14.06
CA LEU A 73 -0.86 4.93 13.69
C LEU A 73 -0.29 5.54 12.41
N GLY A 74 1.03 5.66 12.31
CA GLY A 74 1.71 6.18 11.12
C GLY A 74 1.36 5.36 9.87
N TYR A 75 1.43 4.04 9.99
CA TYR A 75 1.07 3.10 8.93
C TYR A 75 -0.39 3.24 8.48
N ILE A 76 -1.34 3.29 9.43
CA ILE A 76 -2.77 3.43 9.12
C ILE A 76 -3.06 4.78 8.47
N LEU A 77 -2.44 5.86 8.95
CA LEU A 77 -2.57 7.18 8.34
C LEU A 77 -2.04 7.19 6.90
N SER A 78 -0.89 6.55 6.66
CA SER A 78 -0.34 6.37 5.31
C SER A 78 -1.32 5.63 4.39
N ALA A 79 -1.96 4.57 4.87
CA ALA A 79 -2.98 3.83 4.11
C ALA A 79 -4.19 4.70 3.76
N VAL A 80 -4.71 5.50 4.70
CA VAL A 80 -5.84 6.41 4.47
C VAL A 80 -5.49 7.47 3.43
N VAL A 81 -4.30 8.07 3.53
CA VAL A 81 -3.81 9.05 2.54
C VAL A 81 -3.65 8.40 1.17
N GLY A 82 -3.09 7.21 1.09
CA GLY A 82 -2.96 6.45 -0.16
C GLY A 82 -4.31 6.21 -0.83
N ILE A 83 -5.31 5.75 -0.06
CA ILE A 83 -6.69 5.56 -0.55
C ILE A 83 -7.27 6.89 -1.08
N ALA A 84 -7.10 7.98 -0.34
CA ALA A 84 -7.60 9.29 -0.74
C ALA A 84 -6.96 9.79 -2.05
N VAL A 85 -5.64 9.63 -2.20
CA VAL A 85 -4.90 9.99 -3.42
C VAL A 85 -5.36 9.15 -4.60
N ILE A 86 -5.50 7.83 -4.44
CA ILE A 86 -5.99 6.95 -5.49
C ILE A 86 -7.41 7.35 -5.91
N ALA A 87 -8.32 7.55 -4.94
CA ALA A 87 -9.69 7.96 -5.22
C ALA A 87 -9.75 9.31 -5.96
N LEU A 88 -8.90 10.27 -5.57
CA LEU A 88 -8.78 11.56 -6.25
C LEU A 88 -8.31 11.39 -7.69
N ILE A 89 -7.28 10.58 -7.94
CA ILE A 89 -6.76 10.31 -9.29
C ILE A 89 -7.87 9.69 -10.16
N PHE A 90 -8.56 8.66 -9.67
CA PHE A 90 -9.65 8.03 -10.42
C PHE A 90 -10.81 9.00 -10.68
N TRP A 91 -11.14 9.85 -9.71
CA TRP A 91 -12.16 10.88 -9.88
C TRP A 91 -11.77 11.92 -10.94
N LEU A 92 -10.51 12.36 -10.96
CA LEU A 92 -9.99 13.26 -11.99
C LEU A 92 -10.01 12.61 -13.38
N ILE A 93 -9.56 11.35 -13.48
CA ILE A 93 -9.59 10.60 -14.75
C ILE A 93 -11.04 10.46 -15.23
N ALA A 94 -11.98 10.08 -14.36
CA ALA A 94 -13.39 9.95 -14.72
C ALA A 94 -13.98 11.26 -15.25
N LYS A 95 -13.57 12.41 -14.71
CA LYS A 95 -13.99 13.73 -15.19
C LYS A 95 -13.42 14.09 -16.57
N LEU A 96 -12.27 13.55 -16.93
CA LEU A 96 -11.63 13.78 -18.22
C LEU A 96 -12.17 12.86 -19.32
N ILE A 97 -12.83 11.76 -18.96
CA ILE A 97 -13.47 10.86 -19.92
C ILE A 97 -14.79 11.51 -20.38
N PRO A 98 -14.95 11.82 -21.69
CA PRO A 98 -16.20 12.35 -22.18
C PRO A 98 -17.30 11.30 -22.04
N GLU A 99 -18.43 11.71 -21.46
CA GLU A 99 -19.66 10.91 -21.40
C GLU A 99 -20.02 10.45 -22.82
N THR A 100 -19.90 9.15 -23.07
CA THR A 100 -20.38 8.57 -24.32
C THR A 100 -21.90 8.53 -24.20
N LYS A 101 -22.59 9.52 -24.78
CA LYS A 101 -24.04 9.45 -24.91
C LYS A 101 -24.36 8.29 -25.84
N GLU A 102 -24.67 7.14 -25.26
CA GLU A 102 -25.31 6.05 -25.97
C GLU A 102 -26.60 6.62 -26.57
N LYS A 103 -26.61 6.81 -27.89
CA LYS A 103 -27.84 7.18 -28.59
C LYS A 103 -28.77 5.99 -28.44
N ALA A 104 -29.75 6.10 -27.55
CA ALA A 104 -30.89 5.21 -27.53
C ALA A 104 -31.51 5.23 -28.94
N ALA A 105 -31.36 4.11 -29.64
CA ALA A 105 -31.98 3.84 -30.93
C ALA A 105 -33.41 3.34 -30.72
#